data_AF-A0A0A8EE03-F1
#
_entry.id   AF-A0A0A8EE03-F1
#
_cell.length_a   1.000
_cell.length_b   1.000
_cell.length_c   1.000
_cell.angle_alpha   90.00
_cell.angle_beta   90.00
_cell.angle_gamma   90.00
#
_symmetry.space_group_name_H-M   'P 1'
#
loop_
_entity.id
_entity.type
_entity.pdbx_description
1 polymer ?
#
loop_
_entity_poly.entity_id
_entity_poly.type
_entity_poly.pdbx_seq_one_letter_code
_entity_poly.pdbx_strand_id
1 'polypeptide(L)'
;MSTAVEKKSVATAKKAEATNEPVPVEFKDEVFLVPAPKKLSYRVLKLVESPEVGPVALVEAVLGADQAAKLERLDPTIEEFDELSGRVMEAAGFGAPEDAAGN
;
A
#
# COMPACT_ATOMS: atom_id res chain seq x y z
N MET A 1 35.84 13.72 28.60
CA MET A 1 34.93 14.17 27.54
C MET A 1 33.68 13.30 27.64
N SER A 2 32.60 13.83 28.17
CA SER A 2 31.32 13.10 28.32
C SER A 2 30.42 13.49 27.15
N THR A 3 30.15 12.55 26.24
CA THR A 3 29.12 12.72 25.22
C THR A 3 27.78 12.36 25.84
N ALA A 4 26.99 13.40 26.13
CA ALA A 4 25.60 13.27 26.52
C ALA A 4 24.81 12.77 25.30
N VAL A 5 24.25 11.56 25.39
CA VAL A 5 23.24 11.08 24.44
C VAL A 5 21.91 11.71 24.85
N GLU A 6 21.50 12.71 24.07
CA GLU A 6 20.26 13.46 24.23
C GLU A 6 19.07 12.51 24.01
N LYS A 7 18.39 12.15 25.10
CA LYS A 7 17.10 11.43 25.06
C LYS A 7 16.03 12.36 24.48
N LYS A 8 15.93 12.42 23.15
CA LYS A 8 14.88 13.19 22.47
C LYS A 8 13.64 12.33 22.28
N SER A 9 12.67 12.61 23.14
CA SER A 9 11.33 12.04 23.22
C SER A 9 10.61 11.89 21.88
N VAL A 10 10.21 10.64 21.59
CA VAL A 10 8.86 10.19 21.19
C VAL A 10 7.93 11.30 20.66
N ALA A 11 7.95 11.54 19.35
CA ALA A 11 6.90 12.30 18.65
C ALA A 11 6.79 12.00 17.14
N THR A 12 7.40 10.92 16.63
CA THR A 12 7.48 10.64 15.19
C THR A 12 6.35 9.75 14.64
N ALA A 13 5.46 9.22 15.49
CA ALA A 13 4.34 8.41 15.03
C ALA A 13 3.23 9.19 14.26
N LYS A 14 3.31 10.53 14.21
CA LYS A 14 2.26 11.39 13.61
C LYS A 14 2.58 11.92 12.20
N LYS A 15 3.67 11.47 11.57
CA LYS A 15 4.07 11.85 10.20
C LYS A 15 4.65 10.66 9.43
N ALA A 16 3.96 9.53 9.43
CA ALA A 16 4.20 8.48 8.43
C ALA A 16 3.41 8.74 7.13
N GLU A 17 2.88 9.96 6.96
CA GLU A 17 2.41 10.46 5.69
C GLU A 17 3.63 11.07 4.95
N ALA A 18 3.95 10.51 3.79
CA ALA A 18 4.81 11.10 2.76
C ALA A 18 6.35 10.90 2.78
N THR A 19 6.87 9.75 3.24
CA THR A 19 8.22 9.31 2.84
C THR A 19 8.17 7.92 2.20
N ASN A 20 8.87 7.74 1.08
CA ASN A 20 9.12 6.42 0.46
C ASN A 20 10.19 5.61 1.22
N GLU A 21 10.55 6.05 2.42
CA GLU A 21 11.62 5.48 3.23
C GLU A 21 11.06 4.66 4.39
N PRO A 22 11.72 3.55 4.79
CA PRO A 22 11.36 2.82 5.99
C PRO A 22 11.41 3.72 7.25
N VAL A 23 10.43 3.56 8.14
CA VAL A 23 10.35 4.28 9.41
C VAL A 23 10.93 3.42 10.53
N PRO A 24 11.96 3.89 11.25
CA PRO A 24 12.48 3.19 12.42
C PRO A 24 11.51 3.31 13.61
N VAL A 25 11.25 2.18 14.28
CA VAL A 25 10.40 2.08 15.47
C VAL A 25 11.17 1.36 16.57
N GLU A 26 11.42 2.06 17.68
CA GLU A 26 12.11 1.52 18.85
C GLU A 26 11.16 0.72 19.75
N PHE A 27 11.55 -0.49 20.14
CA PHE A 27 10.84 -1.33 21.11
C PHE A 27 11.81 -2.21 21.90
N LYS A 28 11.84 -2.06 23.23
CA LYS A 28 12.73 -2.82 24.13
C LYS A 28 14.21 -2.81 23.71
N ASP A 29 14.74 -1.60 23.48
CA ASP A 29 16.12 -1.37 23.03
C ASP A 29 16.46 -1.94 21.64
N GLU A 30 15.47 -2.43 20.90
CA GLU A 30 15.60 -2.88 19.51
C GLU A 30 14.96 -1.88 18.53
N VAL A 31 15.49 -1.78 17.32
CA VAL A 31 14.94 -0.94 16.24
C VAL A 31 14.33 -1.83 15.16
N PHE A 32 13.03 -1.70 14.96
CA PHE A 32 12.29 -2.31 13.85
C PHE A 32 12.17 -1.32 12.71
N LEU A 33 12.49 -1.74 11.48
CA LEU A 33 12.27 -0.93 10.29
C LEU A 33 10.91 -1.28 9.68
N VAL A 34 9.95 -0.37 9.80
CA VAL A 34 8.63 -0.49 9.17
C VAL A 34 8.74 0.02 7.74
N PRO A 35 8.44 -0.78 6.70
CA PRO A 35 8.49 -0.31 5.31
C PRO A 35 7.56 0.89 5.07
N ALA A 36 7.89 1.69 4.06
CA ALA A 36 7.00 2.77 3.62
C ALA A 36 5.62 2.19 3.21
N PRO A 37 4.51 2.93 3.40
CA PRO A 37 3.16 2.41 3.18
C PRO A 37 2.97 1.73 1.82
N LYS A 38 3.44 2.35 0.72
CA LYS A 38 3.34 1.79 -0.64
C LYS A 38 4.20 0.55 -0.88
N LYS A 39 5.21 0.31 -0.05
CA LYS A 39 6.10 -0.86 -0.09
C LYS A 39 5.63 -1.99 0.82
N LEU A 40 4.55 -1.80 1.57
CA LEU A 40 3.90 -2.90 2.29
C LEU A 40 3.33 -3.91 1.30
N SER A 41 3.23 -5.16 1.73
CA SER A 41 2.60 -6.22 0.94
C SER A 41 1.10 -5.94 0.78
N TYR A 42 0.57 -6.32 -0.38
CA TYR A 42 -0.86 -6.33 -0.71
C TYR A 42 -1.71 -7.05 0.35
N ARG A 43 -1.16 -8.06 1.06
CA ARG A 43 -1.86 -8.69 2.18
C ARG A 43 -2.18 -7.72 3.31
N VAL A 44 -1.32 -6.74 3.56
CA VAL A 44 -1.59 -5.70 4.55
C VAL A 44 -2.77 -4.86 4.10
N LEU A 45 -2.81 -4.46 2.83
CA LEU A 45 -3.94 -3.73 2.25
C LEU A 45 -5.26 -4.51 2.41
N LYS A 46 -5.25 -5.79 2.07
CA LYS A 46 -6.40 -6.68 2.20
C LYS A 46 -6.88 -6.87 3.65
N LEU A 47 -5.99 -6.76 4.64
CA LEU A 47 -6.34 -6.86 6.06
C LEU A 47 -6.92 -5.57 6.63
N VAL A 48 -6.55 -4.41 6.08
CA VAL A 48 -7.02 -3.10 6.58
C VAL A 48 -8.23 -2.57 5.81
N GLU A 49 -8.41 -2.97 4.55
CA GLU A 49 -9.60 -2.63 3.78
C GLU A 49 -10.79 -3.52 4.16
N SER A 50 -11.99 -2.93 4.11
CA SER A 50 -13.22 -3.69 4.28
C SER A 50 -13.40 -4.67 3.11
N PRO A 51 -13.66 -5.96 3.37
CA PRO A 51 -13.82 -6.96 2.30
C PRO A 51 -15.05 -6.72 1.42
N GLU A 52 -15.99 -5.88 1.87
CA GLU A 52 -17.26 -5.62 1.18
C GLU A 52 -17.22 -4.36 0.30
N VAL A 53 -16.31 -3.42 0.59
CA VAL A 53 -16.29 -2.10 -0.07
C VAL A 53 -14.84 -1.57 -0.06
N GLY A 54 -14.12 -1.79 -1.17
CA GLY A 54 -12.74 -1.32 -1.32
C GLY A 54 -12.16 -1.60 -2.71
N PRO A 55 -11.11 -0.87 -3.12
CA PRO A 55 -10.36 -1.13 -4.35
C PRO A 55 -9.95 -2.60 -4.52
N VAL A 56 -9.54 -3.27 -3.43
CA VAL A 56 -9.20 -4.69 -3.47
C VAL A 56 -10.39 -5.55 -3.88
N ALA A 57 -11.54 -5.39 -3.22
CA ALA A 57 -12.74 -6.16 -3.51
C ALA A 57 -13.24 -5.92 -4.94
N LEU A 58 -13.14 -4.68 -5.43
CA LEU A 58 -13.54 -4.32 -6.79
C LEU A 58 -12.63 -5.01 -7.84
N VAL A 59 -11.31 -4.94 -7.65
CA VAL A 59 -10.35 -5.59 -8.55
C VAL A 59 -10.51 -7.11 -8.54
N GLU A 60 -10.66 -7.73 -7.36
CA GLU A 60 -10.89 -9.17 -7.24
C GLU A 60 -12.20 -9.59 -7.92
N ALA A 61 -13.27 -8.79 -7.80
CA ALA A 61 -14.55 -9.04 -8.46
C ALA A 61 -14.45 -8.97 -9.99
N VAL A 62 -13.69 -8.01 -10.53
CA VAL A 62 -13.46 -7.88 -11.98
C VAL A 62 -12.60 -9.03 -12.51
N LEU A 63 -11.56 -9.42 -11.78
CA LEU A 63 -10.62 -10.48 -12.18
C LEU A 63 -11.24 -11.88 -12.08
N GLY A 64 -12.15 -12.09 -11.12
CA GLY A 64 -12.70 -13.41 -10.79
C GLY A 64 -11.75 -14.27 -9.97
N ALA A 65 -12.30 -15.34 -9.38
CA ALA A 65 -11.64 -16.15 -8.34
C ALA A 65 -10.27 -16.71 -8.76
N ASP A 66 -10.13 -17.24 -9.98
CA ASP A 66 -8.89 -17.87 -10.44
C ASP A 66 -7.74 -16.86 -10.60
N GLN A 67 -8.05 -15.64 -11.03
CA GLN A 67 -7.04 -14.60 -11.22
C GLN A 67 -6.75 -13.87 -9.90
N ALA A 68 -7.76 -13.69 -9.04
CA ALA A 68 -7.56 -13.21 -7.67
C ALA A 68 -6.62 -14.14 -6.88
N ALA A 69 -6.79 -15.46 -7.00
CA ALA A 69 -5.88 -16.42 -6.37
C ALA A 69 -4.44 -16.34 -6.92
N LYS A 70 -4.23 -15.91 -8.17
CA LYS A 70 -2.88 -15.63 -8.70
C LYS A 70 -2.31 -14.36 -8.09
N LEU A 71 -3.11 -13.30 -7.97
CA LEU A 71 -2.72 -12.06 -7.32
C LEU A 71 -2.26 -12.30 -5.87
N GLU A 72 -3.00 -13.10 -5.10
CA GLU A 72 -2.62 -13.47 -3.72
C GLU A 72 -1.29 -14.23 -3.61
N ARG A 73 -0.97 -15.05 -4.62
CA ARG A 73 0.30 -15.82 -4.66
C ARG A 73 1.48 -14.95 -5.05
N LEU A 74 1.27 -13.97 -5.94
CA LEU A 74 2.30 -13.01 -6.33
C LEU A 74 2.67 -12.09 -5.17
N ASP A 75 1.73 -11.84 -4.24
CA ASP A 75 1.90 -11.00 -3.07
C ASP A 75 2.60 -9.66 -3.39
N PRO A 76 2.08 -8.89 -4.36
CA PRO A 76 2.71 -7.66 -4.79
C PRO A 76 2.76 -6.64 -3.65
N THR A 77 3.60 -5.63 -3.78
CA THR A 77 3.49 -4.43 -2.93
C THR A 77 2.20 -3.66 -3.23
N ILE A 78 1.80 -2.78 -2.31
CA ILE A 78 0.65 -1.88 -2.51
C ILE A 78 0.85 -1.03 -3.77
N GLU A 79 2.05 -0.56 -4.05
CA GLU A 79 2.35 0.21 -5.28
C GLU A 79 2.12 -0.59 -6.56
N GLU A 80 2.59 -1.84 -6.60
CA GLU A 80 2.39 -2.72 -7.75
C GLU A 80 0.91 -3.12 -7.89
N PHE A 81 0.19 -3.25 -6.78
CA PHE A 81 -1.26 -3.44 -6.79
C PHE A 81 -1.99 -2.21 -7.32
N ASP A 82 -1.60 -0.99 -6.94
CA ASP A 82 -2.19 0.25 -7.46
C ASP A 82 -2.06 0.30 -8.99
N GLU A 83 -0.87 -0.02 -9.52
CA GLU A 83 -0.63 -0.09 -10.98
C GLU A 83 -1.51 -1.15 -11.66
N LEU A 84 -1.57 -2.35 -11.09
CA LEU A 84 -2.44 -3.42 -11.61
C LEU A 84 -3.91 -3.00 -11.58
N SER A 85 -4.36 -2.39 -10.48
CA SER A 85 -5.74 -1.95 -10.29
C SER A 85 -6.15 -0.96 -11.37
N GLY A 86 -5.29 0.03 -11.69
CA GLY A 86 -5.52 0.97 -12.78
C GLY A 86 -5.72 0.28 -14.12
N ARG A 87 -4.82 -0.66 -14.49
CA ARG A 87 -4.89 -1.41 -15.74
C ARG A 87 -6.12 -2.32 -15.82
N VAL A 88 -6.50 -2.96 -14.71
CA VAL A 88 -7.69 -3.82 -14.63
C VAL A 88 -8.95 -2.99 -14.80
N MET A 89 -9.03 -1.83 -14.15
CA MET A 89 -10.19 -0.94 -14.22
C MET A 89 -10.33 -0.29 -15.60
N GLU A 90 -9.22 0.11 -16.22
CA GLU A 90 -9.20 0.58 -17.61
C GLU A 90 -9.67 -0.51 -18.57
N ALA A 91 -9.13 -1.73 -18.46
CA ALA A 91 -9.53 -2.86 -19.30
C ALA A 91 -11.00 -3.27 -19.12
N ALA A 92 -11.56 -3.08 -17.92
CA ALA A 92 -12.95 -3.33 -17.61
C ALA A 92 -13.90 -2.16 -18.01
N GLY A 93 -13.36 -1.06 -18.55
CA GLY A 93 -14.15 0.08 -19.00
C GLY A 93 -14.60 1.04 -17.90
N PHE A 94 -13.99 0.98 -16.70
CA PHE A 94 -14.24 1.91 -15.60
C PHE A 94 -13.33 3.16 -15.65
N GLY A 95 -12.34 3.21 -16.55
CA GLY A 95 -11.51 4.38 -16.81
C GLY A 95 -12.21 5.39 -17.74
N ALA A 96 -12.09 6.69 -17.45
CA ALA A 96 -12.66 7.72 -18.31
C ALA A 96 -12.00 7.67 -19.71
N PRO A 97 -12.77 7.75 -20.81
CA PRO A 97 -12.18 8.04 -22.11
C PRO A 97 -11.79 9.52 -22.12
N GLU A 98 -10.53 9.85 -21.80
CA GLU A 98 -10.03 11.22 -22.00
C GLU A 98 -9.96 11.63 -23.48
N ASP A 99 -10.31 10.74 -24.43
CA ASP A 99 -10.32 11.02 -25.88
C ASP A 99 -11.71 10.93 -26.55
N ALA A 100 -12.83 10.95 -25.80
CA ALA A 100 -14.17 10.94 -26.40
C ALA A 100 -14.85 12.32 -26.51
N ALA A 101 -14.15 13.42 -26.23
CA ALA A 101 -14.67 14.80 -26.32
C ALA A 101 -13.92 15.68 -27.34
N GLY A 102 -13.38 15.06 -28.40
CA GLY A 102 -12.80 15.76 -29.55
C GLY A 102 -13.57 15.51 -30.84
N ASN A 103 -14.78 16.06 -30.95
CA ASN A 103 -15.33 16.60 -32.22
C ASN A 103 -16.61 17.42 -31.97
#